data_AF-A0A7S4GIC4-F1
#
_entry.id   AF-A0A7S4GIC4-F1
#
_cell.length_a   1.000
_cell.length_b   1.000
_cell.length_c   1.000
_cell.angle_alpha   90.00
_cell.angle_beta   90.00
_cell.angle_gamma   90.00
#
_symmetry.space_group_name_H-M   'P 1'
#
loop_
_entity.id
_entity.type
_entity.pdbx_description
1 polymer ?
#
loop_
_entity_poly.entity_id
_entity_poly.type
_entity_poly.pdbx_seq_one_letter_code
_entity_poly.pdbx_strand_id
1 'polypeptide(L)'
;CTDLTSDAQRYASRPQNYDLITDDGLVTAFERPTHSTATVTIAFRDIAPQFRGFHGTPAVFNLKSTLTQLGIDVSGVPHVAVEPTTCRATVQAHLVSTAPVGVLTLDVIGEG
;
A
#
# COMPACT_ATOMS: atom_id res chain seq x y z
N CYS A 1 -8.77 3.03 17.12
CA CYS A 1 -9.63 3.45 16.00
C CYS A 1 -10.51 4.66 16.35
N THR A 2 -10.04 5.60 17.17
CA THR A 2 -10.94 6.60 17.81
C THR A 2 -10.75 8.03 17.34
N ASP A 3 -9.72 8.34 16.56
CA ASP A 3 -9.51 9.66 15.97
C ASP A 3 -9.18 9.50 14.48
N LEU A 4 -10.21 9.59 13.63
CA LEU A 4 -10.04 9.74 12.20
C LEU A 4 -9.87 11.23 11.86
N THR A 5 -9.03 11.54 10.88
CA THR A 5 -8.93 12.92 10.35
C THR A 5 -10.27 13.38 9.78
N SER A 6 -10.50 14.70 9.73
CA SER A 6 -11.77 15.29 9.26
C SER A 6 -12.17 14.85 7.86
N ASP A 7 -11.21 14.50 7.02
CA ASP A 7 -11.45 14.04 5.65
C ASP A 7 -11.92 12.58 5.63
N ALA A 8 -11.30 11.68 6.40
CA ALA A 8 -11.77 10.31 6.57
C ALA A 8 -13.21 10.26 7.13
N GLN A 9 -13.57 11.19 8.03
CA GLN A 9 -14.95 11.34 8.52
C GLN A 9 -15.94 11.81 7.44
N ARG A 10 -15.53 12.73 6.55
CA ARG A 10 -16.38 13.21 5.43
C ARG A 10 -16.71 12.10 4.44
N TYR A 11 -15.75 11.24 4.11
CA TYR A 11 -15.96 10.12 3.19
C TYR A 11 -16.83 9.00 3.79
N ALA A 12 -16.81 8.81 5.10
CA ALA A 12 -17.64 7.82 5.81
C ALA A 12 -19.15 8.02 5.63
N SER A 13 -19.59 9.22 5.27
CA SER A 13 -21.01 9.60 5.15
C SER A 13 -21.67 9.25 3.81
N ARG A 14 -20.91 8.76 2.81
CA ARG A 14 -21.46 8.43 1.49
C ARG A 14 -21.78 6.94 1.35
N PRO A 15 -23.04 6.58 1.01
CA PRO A 15 -23.42 5.19 0.82
C PRO A 15 -23.05 4.76 -0.61
N GLN A 16 -21.79 4.38 -0.84
CA GLN A 16 -21.36 3.47 -1.93
C GLN A 16 -19.82 3.35 -1.95
N ASN A 17 -19.34 2.11 -1.97
CA ASN A 17 -17.97 1.64 -2.24
C ASN A 17 -16.91 1.98 -1.18
N TYR A 18 -16.90 1.17 -0.12
CA TYR A 18 -15.91 1.13 0.94
C TYR A 18 -14.54 0.59 0.47
N ASP A 19 -13.92 1.27 -0.49
CA ASP A 19 -12.49 1.13 -0.77
C ASP A 19 -11.65 1.66 0.41
N LEU A 20 -10.37 1.28 0.45
CA LEU A 20 -9.41 1.76 1.44
C LEU A 20 -9.22 3.28 1.27
N ILE A 21 -10.05 4.08 1.95
CA ILE A 21 -9.90 5.54 2.03
C ILE A 21 -9.01 5.80 3.25
N THR A 22 -7.73 5.95 2.96
CA THR A 22 -6.64 6.20 3.91
C THR A 22 -5.69 7.21 3.28
N ASP A 23 -4.90 7.89 4.10
CA ASP A 23 -3.70 8.56 3.60
C ASP A 23 -2.83 7.56 2.83
N ASP A 24 -2.04 8.08 1.87
CA ASP A 24 -1.13 7.25 1.08
C ASP A 24 -0.26 6.36 1.98
N GLY A 25 -0.05 5.12 1.54
CA GLY A 25 0.78 4.17 2.29
C GLY A 25 2.22 4.66 2.41
N LEU A 26 2.78 4.57 3.62
CA LEU A 26 4.15 4.95 3.91
C LEU A 26 5.07 3.75 3.74
N VAL A 27 6.16 3.88 2.98
CA VAL A 27 7.23 2.88 2.96
C VAL A 27 7.93 2.89 4.33
N THR A 28 7.87 1.77 5.04
CA THR A 28 8.48 1.60 6.37
C THR A 28 9.73 0.72 6.35
N ALA A 29 9.88 -0.10 5.32
CA ALA A 29 11.10 -0.85 5.07
C ALA A 29 11.30 -1.05 3.56
N PHE A 30 12.55 -1.01 3.13
CA PHE A 30 12.97 -1.27 1.76
C PHE A 30 14.25 -2.08 1.79
N GLU A 31 14.23 -3.25 1.15
CA GLU A 31 15.38 -4.12 0.99
C GLU A 31 15.63 -4.36 -0.49
N ARG A 32 16.87 -4.20 -0.93
CA ARG A 32 17.23 -4.31 -2.34
C ARG A 32 18.28 -5.41 -2.54
N PRO A 33 17.86 -6.68 -2.71
CA PRO A 33 18.79 -7.79 -2.87
C PRO A 33 19.52 -7.75 -4.21
N THR A 34 18.93 -7.14 -5.24
CA THR A 34 19.59 -6.95 -6.54
C THR A 34 19.28 -5.58 -7.13
N HIS A 35 20.01 -5.20 -8.16
CA HIS A 35 19.78 -3.95 -8.88
C HIS A 35 18.38 -3.86 -9.51
N SER A 36 17.78 -4.99 -9.88
CA SER A 36 16.48 -5.06 -10.55
C SER A 36 15.34 -5.54 -9.66
N THR A 37 15.57 -5.88 -8.40
CA THR A 37 14.54 -6.37 -7.50
C THR A 37 14.62 -5.73 -6.12
N ALA A 38 13.47 -5.47 -5.52
CA ALA A 38 13.38 -4.95 -4.16
C ALA A 38 12.19 -5.58 -3.43
N THR A 39 12.27 -5.63 -2.12
CA THR A 39 11.15 -5.93 -1.23
C THR A 39 10.80 -4.65 -0.49
N VAL A 40 9.54 -4.24 -0.57
CA VAL A 40 9.04 -3.05 0.11
C VAL A 40 7.98 -3.43 1.12
N THR A 41 8.01 -2.80 2.29
CA THR A 41 6.95 -2.86 3.30
C THR A 41 6.28 -1.50 3.37
N ILE A 42 4.97 -1.48 3.16
CA ILE A 42 4.14 -0.28 3.13
C ILE A 42 3.16 -0.37 4.29
N ALA A 43 3.16 0.64 5.16
CA ALA A 43 2.22 0.76 6.27
C ALA A 43 1.13 1.79 5.94
N PHE A 44 -0.11 1.37 6.12
CA PHE A 44 -1.31 2.21 6.05
C PHE A 44 -1.81 2.44 7.47
N ARG A 45 -2.09 3.70 7.80
CA ARG A 45 -2.53 4.13 9.13
C ARG A 45 -3.87 4.84 9.01
N ASP A 46 -4.57 4.94 10.14
CA ASP A 46 -5.82 5.69 10.24
C ASP A 46 -6.89 5.23 9.23
N ILE A 47 -6.86 3.94 8.89
CA ILE A 47 -7.86 3.33 8.02
C ILE A 47 -9.21 3.39 8.71
N ALA A 48 -10.23 3.82 7.98
CA ALA A 48 -11.57 3.94 8.53
C ALA A 48 -12.08 2.61 9.13
N PRO A 49 -12.66 2.56 10.34
CA PRO A 49 -13.08 1.31 11.01
C PRO A 49 -14.13 0.51 10.23
N GLN A 50 -14.90 1.19 9.37
CA GLN A 50 -15.86 0.57 8.46
C GLN A 50 -15.21 -0.11 7.24
N PHE A 51 -13.88 -0.06 7.10
CA PHE A 51 -13.16 -0.74 6.03
C PHE A 51 -13.46 -2.24 6.06
N ARG A 52 -13.94 -2.76 4.94
CA ARG A 52 -14.43 -4.15 4.85
C ARG A 52 -13.36 -5.20 5.12
N GLY A 53 -12.08 -4.86 4.90
CA GLY A 53 -10.96 -5.73 5.26
C GLY A 53 -10.87 -6.02 6.76
N PHE A 54 -11.35 -5.12 7.62
CA PHE A 54 -11.45 -5.37 9.06
C PHE A 54 -12.58 -6.34 9.43
N HIS A 55 -13.55 -6.53 8.54
CA HIS A 55 -14.76 -7.34 8.75
C HIS A 55 -14.73 -8.66 7.94
N GLY A 56 -13.53 -9.16 7.63
CA GLY A 56 -13.34 -10.46 6.97
C GLY A 56 -13.55 -10.47 5.46
N THR A 57 -13.70 -9.32 4.81
CA THR A 57 -13.63 -9.26 3.33
C THR A 57 -12.15 -9.29 2.91
N PRO A 58 -11.74 -10.10 1.92
CA PRO A 58 -10.37 -10.09 1.44
C PRO A 58 -9.96 -8.70 0.94
N ALA A 59 -8.78 -8.23 1.38
CA ALA A 59 -8.18 -7.00 0.90
C ALA A 59 -7.15 -7.32 -0.18
N VAL A 60 -7.16 -6.54 -1.26
CA VAL A 60 -6.22 -6.68 -2.38
C VAL A 60 -5.35 -5.43 -2.45
N PHE A 61 -4.04 -5.64 -2.54
CA PHE A 61 -3.11 -4.55 -2.86
C PHE A 61 -3.00 -4.40 -4.38
N ASN A 62 -3.29 -3.20 -4.87
CA ASN A 62 -3.09 -2.85 -6.27
C ASN A 62 -1.93 -1.86 -6.38
N LEU A 63 -0.90 -2.23 -7.13
CA LEU A 63 0.17 -1.30 -7.47
C LEU A 63 -0.41 -0.19 -8.36
N LYS A 64 -0.14 1.08 -8.02
CA LYS A 64 -0.61 2.22 -8.82
C LYS A 64 -0.02 2.12 -10.24
N SER A 65 -0.85 2.39 -11.25
CA SER A 65 -0.48 2.32 -12.67
C SER A 65 0.73 3.19 -13.04
N THR A 66 1.01 4.23 -12.26
CA THR A 66 2.20 5.08 -12.39
C THR A 66 3.49 4.28 -12.21
N LEU A 67 3.56 3.37 -11.23
CA LEU A 67 4.76 2.56 -11.00
C LEU A 67 4.99 1.56 -12.14
N THR A 68 3.92 0.97 -12.66
CA THR A 68 3.98 0.12 -13.86
C THR A 68 4.47 0.89 -15.09
N GLN A 69 4.00 2.12 -15.28
CA GLN A 69 4.49 2.99 -16.36
C GLN A 69 5.96 3.40 -16.20
N LEU A 70 6.44 3.47 -14.95
CA LEU A 70 7.85 3.68 -14.63
C LEU A 70 8.67 2.38 -14.66
N GLY A 71 8.13 1.29 -15.20
CA GLY A 71 8.85 0.04 -15.37
C GLY A 71 9.03 -0.77 -14.08
N ILE A 72 8.14 -0.60 -13.11
CA ILE A 72 8.08 -1.43 -11.89
C ILE A 72 6.84 -2.30 -11.92
N ASP A 73 7.03 -3.60 -11.73
CA ASP A 73 5.94 -4.55 -11.53
C ASP A 73 6.02 -5.18 -10.13
N VAL A 74 4.90 -5.76 -9.68
CA VAL A 74 4.88 -6.58 -8.47
C VAL A 74 4.97 -8.05 -8.85
N SER A 75 6.02 -8.72 -8.38
CA SER A 75 6.16 -10.15 -8.52
C SER A 75 5.44 -10.89 -7.41
N GLY A 76 4.63 -11.89 -7.78
CA GLY A 76 3.89 -12.72 -6.84
C GLY A 76 2.68 -12.03 -6.20
N VAL A 77 2.10 -12.70 -5.20
CA VAL A 77 0.97 -12.16 -4.44
C VAL A 77 1.50 -11.38 -3.25
N PRO A 78 1.21 -10.07 -3.14
CA PRO A 78 1.58 -9.28 -1.96
C PRO A 78 1.00 -9.88 -0.69
N HIS A 79 1.79 -9.88 0.39
CA HIS A 79 1.27 -10.24 1.70
C HIS A 79 0.60 -9.03 2.32
N VAL A 80 -0.72 -9.12 2.57
CA VAL A 80 -1.52 -8.05 3.16
C VAL A 80 -1.94 -8.46 4.57
N ALA A 81 -1.44 -7.77 5.57
CA ALA A 81 -1.83 -7.92 6.97
C ALA A 81 -2.73 -6.75 7.37
N VAL A 82 -3.89 -7.06 7.97
CA VAL A 82 -4.89 -6.07 8.36
C VAL A 82 -5.13 -6.18 9.87
N GLU A 83 -5.10 -5.05 10.57
CA GLU A 83 -5.20 -4.98 12.03
C GLU A 83 -6.42 -4.13 12.47
N PRO A 84 -7.59 -4.75 12.70
CA PRO A 84 -8.82 -4.04 13.09
C PRO A 84 -8.72 -3.25 14.39
N THR A 85 -7.93 -3.73 15.36
CA THR A 85 -7.81 -3.11 16.69
C THR A 85 -7.07 -1.77 16.63
N THR A 86 -6.09 -1.66 15.75
CA THR A 86 -5.22 -0.49 15.60
C THR A 86 -5.61 0.39 14.41
N CYS A 87 -6.56 -0.04 13.57
CA CYS A 87 -6.93 0.62 12.31
C CYS A 87 -5.73 0.76 11.36
N ARG A 88 -4.94 -0.31 11.23
CA ARG A 88 -3.72 -0.34 10.41
C ARG A 88 -3.75 -1.49 9.43
N ALA A 89 -2.97 -1.35 8.37
CA ALA A 89 -2.65 -2.45 7.48
C ALA A 89 -1.19 -2.34 7.06
N THR A 90 -0.57 -3.49 6.81
CA THR A 90 0.80 -3.58 6.29
C THR A 90 0.76 -4.42 5.03
N VAL A 91 1.42 -3.94 3.98
CA VAL A 91 1.61 -4.67 2.73
C VAL A 91 3.09 -4.92 2.53
N GLN A 92 3.47 -6.17 2.33
CA GLN A 92 4.79 -6.54 1.86
C GLN A 92 4.69 -6.96 0.39
N ALA A 93 5.44 -6.29 -0.48
CA ALA A 93 5.43 -6.53 -1.92
C ALA A 93 6.85 -6.71 -2.46
N HIS A 94 7.00 -7.61 -3.42
CA HIS A 94 8.25 -7.79 -4.17
C HIS A 94 8.16 -7.01 -5.48
N LEU A 95 8.98 -5.98 -5.60
CA LEU A 95 9.07 -5.13 -6.78
C LEU A 95 10.13 -5.67 -7.74
N VAL A 96 9.82 -5.69 -9.02
CA VAL A 96 10.73 -6.09 -10.09
C VAL A 96 10.75 -5.01 -11.15
N SER A 97 11.96 -4.56 -11.48
CA SER A 97 12.19 -3.64 -12.60
C SER A 97 12.05 -4.39 -13.92
N THR A 98 11.17 -3.91 -14.80
CA THR A 98 10.92 -4.44 -16.15
C THR A 98 11.60 -3.61 -17.25
N ALA A 99 12.14 -2.44 -16.92
CA ALA A 99 12.84 -1.55 -17.85
C ALA A 99 13.99 -0.80 -17.16
N PRO A 100 14.96 -0.20 -17.87
CA PRO A 100 16.03 0.59 -17.25
C PRO A 100 15.54 1.73 -16.34
N VAL A 101 14.41 2.36 -16.68
CA VAL A 101 13.77 3.39 -15.83
C VAL A 101 13.22 2.80 -14.52
N GLY A 102 12.85 1.52 -14.51
CA GLY A 102 12.41 0.82 -13.30
C GLY A 102 13.52 0.72 -12.28
N VAL A 103 14.75 0.40 -12.71
CA VAL A 103 15.91 0.39 -11.82
C VAL A 103 16.08 1.73 -11.12
N LEU A 104 16.06 2.83 -11.89
CA LEU A 104 16.20 4.18 -11.34
C LEU A 104 15.04 4.52 -10.39
N THR A 105 13.85 4.01 -10.69
CA THR A 105 12.69 4.16 -9.81
C THR A 105 12.90 3.40 -8.49
N LEU A 106 13.51 2.21 -8.51
CA LEU A 106 13.89 1.49 -7.30
C LEU A 106 14.98 2.23 -6.50
N ASP A 107 15.90 2.93 -7.16
CA ASP A 107 16.89 3.79 -6.49
C ASP A 107 16.17 4.87 -5.67
N VAL A 108 15.26 5.61 -6.31
CA VAL A 108 14.51 6.71 -5.69
C VAL A 108 13.63 6.22 -4.55
N ILE A 109 12.92 5.10 -4.71
CA ILE A 109 12.09 4.53 -3.65
C ILE A 109 12.93 4.16 -2.42
N GLY A 110 14.16 3.68 -2.61
CA GLY A 110 15.06 3.30 -1.54
C GLY A 110 15.67 4.47 -0.77
N GLU A 111 15.69 5.67 -1.34
CA GLU A 111 16.27 6.87 -0.72
C GLU A 111 15.31 7.58 0.24
N GLY A 112 13.99 7.42 0.07
CA GLY A 112 12.95 8.00 0.93
C GLY A 112 12.56 9.42 0.56
#